data_AF-A0A7V9PZM3-F1
#
_entry.id   AF-A0A7V9PZM3-F1
#
_cell.length_a   1.000
_cell.length_b   1.000
_cell.length_c   1.000
_cell.angle_alpha   90.00
_cell.angle_beta   90.00
_cell.angle_gamma   90.00
#
_symmetry.space_group_name_H-M   'P 1'
#
loop_
_entity.id
_entity.type
_entity.pdbx_description
1 polymer ?
#
loop_
_entity_poly.entity_id
_entity_poly.type
_entity_poly.pdbx_seq_one_letter_code
_entity_poly.pdbx_strand_id
1 'polypeptide(L)'
;MKAIASISAAVALAAVAAACGDGGASAGTTAVALPTEQYSLAATSRCLRTKDATIGPLRPRDARLRAMRDLAQRTSREVRLQGDIVGIAFQRDEAAASLLIELLRIPSDPYRLVQAGNVVVMSRRADRAAHSVVVNCLRP
;
A
#
# COMPACT_ATOMS: atom_id res chain seq x y z
N MET A 1 32.62 -40.31 -21.31
CA MET A 1 32.88 -39.53 -22.54
C MET A 1 31.55 -39.11 -23.16
N LYS A 2 31.20 -37.83 -23.10
CA LYS A 2 30.34 -37.17 -24.08
C LYS A 2 30.46 -35.66 -23.88
N ALA A 3 31.04 -35.02 -24.89
CA ALA A 3 31.37 -33.60 -24.94
C ALA A 3 30.09 -32.77 -25.07
N ILE A 4 30.06 -31.62 -24.38
CA ILE A 4 29.07 -30.57 -24.65
C ILE A 4 29.83 -29.47 -25.37
N ALA A 5 29.59 -29.39 -26.68
CA ALA A 5 30.18 -28.44 -27.59
C ALA A 5 29.47 -27.08 -27.49
N SER A 6 30.30 -26.06 -27.69
CA SER A 6 30.04 -24.62 -27.74
C SER A 6 29.29 -24.17 -28.99
N ILE A 7 28.42 -23.15 -28.85
CA ILE A 7 27.91 -22.27 -29.93
C ILE A 7 27.68 -20.89 -29.28
N SER A 8 28.58 -19.92 -29.41
CA SER A 8 28.74 -18.91 -30.49
C SER A 8 27.66 -17.81 -30.48
N ALA A 9 28.17 -16.57 -30.42
CA ALA A 9 27.49 -15.29 -30.27
C ALA A 9 26.73 -14.82 -31.52
N ALA A 10 25.74 -13.93 -31.32
CA ALA A 10 25.35 -12.94 -32.32
C ALA A 10 24.79 -11.68 -31.63
N VAL A 11 25.38 -10.54 -31.99
CA VAL A 11 25.04 -9.17 -31.61
C VAL A 11 24.31 -8.50 -32.78
N ALA A 12 23.53 -7.46 -32.48
CA ALA A 12 22.90 -6.45 -33.37
C ALA A 12 21.61 -6.92 -34.10
N LEU A 13 20.57 -6.11 -34.29
CA LEU A 13 20.52 -4.69 -34.60
C LEU A 13 19.25 -4.03 -34.02
N ALA A 14 19.39 -2.78 -33.57
CA ALA A 14 18.28 -1.83 -33.49
C ALA A 14 18.07 -1.15 -34.86
N ALA A 15 16.80 -0.87 -35.19
CA ALA A 15 16.30 0.46 -35.59
C ALA A 15 15.20 0.44 -36.69
N VAL A 16 14.30 1.41 -36.51
CA VAL A 16 13.40 2.07 -37.47
C VAL A 16 12.09 1.36 -37.86
N ALA A 17 11.00 1.84 -37.27
CA ALA A 17 9.72 1.95 -37.96
C ALA A 17 9.15 3.36 -37.71
N ALA A 18 9.61 4.32 -38.52
CA ALA A 18 8.88 5.57 -38.74
C ALA A 18 7.89 5.30 -39.88
N ALA A 19 6.63 5.05 -39.54
CA ALA A 19 5.55 4.99 -40.51
C ALA A 19 4.82 6.33 -40.48
N CYS A 20 5.04 7.15 -41.51
CA CYS A 20 4.11 8.21 -41.89
C CYS A 20 2.89 7.54 -42.52
N GLY A 21 1.73 7.71 -41.89
CA GLY A 21 0.44 7.29 -42.41
C GLY A 21 -0.62 8.29 -42.00
N ASP A 22 -0.97 9.17 -42.94
CA ASP A 22 -2.16 10.00 -42.90
C ASP A 22 -3.44 9.15 -42.84
N GLY A 23 -4.44 9.63 -42.10
CA GLY A 23 -5.83 9.21 -42.28
C GLY A 23 -6.37 8.24 -41.22
N GLY A 24 -6.72 8.80 -40.06
CA GLY A 24 -7.54 8.09 -39.07
C GLY A 24 -7.41 8.72 -37.70
N ALA A 25 -8.15 9.80 -37.45
CA ALA A 25 -8.36 10.34 -36.12
C ALA A 25 -9.18 9.33 -35.29
N SER A 26 -8.55 8.22 -34.91
CA SER A 26 -8.96 7.46 -33.75
C SER A 26 -8.63 8.34 -32.57
N ALA A 27 -9.66 9.01 -32.05
CA ALA A 27 -9.64 9.65 -30.76
C ALA A 27 -9.10 8.64 -29.74
N GLY A 28 -7.79 8.74 -29.49
CA GLY A 28 -7.17 8.14 -28.32
C GLY A 28 -7.76 8.88 -27.14
N THR A 29 -8.91 8.40 -26.67
CA THR A 29 -9.46 8.75 -25.37
C THR A 29 -8.35 8.40 -24.39
N THR A 30 -7.56 9.42 -24.05
CA THR A 30 -6.68 9.37 -22.91
C THR A 30 -7.67 9.32 -21.75
N ALA A 31 -8.03 8.11 -21.35
CA ALA A 31 -8.81 7.90 -20.15
C ALA A 31 -7.92 8.41 -19.01
N VAL A 32 -8.08 9.69 -18.69
CA VAL A 32 -7.61 10.26 -17.44
C VAL A 32 -8.40 9.47 -16.40
N ALA A 33 -7.74 8.46 -15.82
CA ALA A 33 -8.29 7.73 -14.70
C ALA A 33 -8.68 8.78 -13.67
N LEU A 34 -9.99 8.96 -13.46
CA LEU A 34 -10.51 9.82 -12.41
C LEU A 34 -9.80 9.38 -11.12
N PRO A 35 -9.19 10.30 -10.37
CA PRO A 35 -8.53 9.93 -9.13
C PRO A 35 -9.59 9.27 -8.24
N THR A 36 -9.44 7.97 -8.00
CA THR A 36 -10.14 7.29 -6.91
C THR A 36 -9.85 8.13 -5.67
N GLU A 37 -10.88 8.65 -5.01
CA GLU A 37 -10.71 9.49 -3.82
C GLU A 37 -9.86 8.73 -2.79
N GLN A 38 -8.59 9.13 -2.67
CA GLN A 38 -7.63 8.45 -1.81
C GLN A 38 -7.83 8.88 -0.38
N TYR A 39 -7.83 7.94 0.55
CA TYR A 39 -7.91 8.25 1.96
C TYR A 39 -6.75 9.16 2.38
N SER A 40 -7.07 10.24 3.08
CA SER A 40 -6.08 11.15 3.65
C SER A 40 -5.95 10.97 5.15
N LEU A 41 -4.71 11.11 5.63
CA LEU A 41 -4.42 11.09 7.06
C LEU A 41 -5.14 12.25 7.78
N ALA A 42 -5.25 13.42 7.14
CA ALA A 42 -5.85 14.61 7.74
C ALA A 42 -7.35 14.39 8.03
N ALA A 43 -8.14 13.98 7.03
CA ALA A 43 -9.56 13.75 7.19
C ALA A 43 -9.85 12.58 8.15
N THR A 44 -9.12 11.47 7.97
CA THR A 44 -9.20 10.31 8.87
C THR A 44 -8.87 10.69 10.31
N SER A 45 -7.82 11.50 10.53
CA SER A 45 -7.42 11.93 11.87
C SER A 45 -8.47 12.80 12.56
N ARG A 46 -9.22 13.59 11.78
CA ARG A 46 -10.31 14.40 12.33
C ARG A 46 -11.42 13.51 12.87
N CYS A 47 -11.88 12.53 12.09
CA CYS A 47 -12.88 11.55 12.54
C CYS A 47 -12.40 10.80 13.79
N LEU A 48 -11.17 10.28 13.76
CA LEU A 48 -10.59 9.54 14.87
C LEU A 48 -10.55 10.35 16.18
N ARG A 49 -10.19 11.64 16.11
CA ARG A 49 -10.21 12.52 17.28
C ARG A 49 -11.61 12.74 17.85
N THR A 50 -12.66 12.78 17.01
CA THR A 50 -14.05 12.84 17.51
C THR A 50 -14.52 11.57 18.22
N LYS A 51 -13.73 10.49 18.11
CA LYS A 51 -13.93 9.22 18.80
C LYS A 51 -12.94 9.05 19.97
N ASP A 52 -12.33 10.13 20.45
CA ASP A 52 -11.34 10.13 21.52
C ASP A 52 -10.08 9.30 21.23
N ALA A 53 -9.77 9.06 19.94
CA ALA A 53 -8.56 8.35 19.56
C ALA A 53 -7.34 9.29 19.59
N THR A 54 -6.25 8.81 20.16
CA THR A 54 -4.95 9.48 20.10
C THR A 54 -4.16 8.95 18.91
N ILE A 55 -3.63 9.86 18.08
CA ILE A 55 -2.89 9.51 16.86
C ILE A 55 -1.47 10.02 16.98
N GLY A 56 -0.49 9.15 16.75
CA GLY A 56 0.92 9.49 16.87
C GLY A 56 1.81 8.71 15.91
N PRO A 57 3.13 8.90 15.99
CA PRO A 57 4.08 8.08 15.26
C PRO A 57 3.94 6.62 15.70
N LEU A 58 4.07 5.68 14.74
CA LEU A 58 4.00 4.25 15.03
C LEU A 58 5.15 3.84 15.94
N ARG A 59 4.85 3.38 17.16
CA ARG A 59 5.90 2.97 18.11
C ARG A 59 6.28 1.51 17.85
N PRO A 60 7.58 1.18 17.74
CA PRO A 60 8.05 -0.16 17.42
C PRO A 60 8.05 -1.09 18.65
N ARG A 61 6.87 -1.28 19.26
CA ARG A 61 6.68 -2.07 20.50
C ARG A 61 7.01 -3.55 20.30
N ASP A 62 6.78 -4.05 19.10
CA ASP A 62 7.16 -5.40 18.69
C ASP A 62 7.70 -5.40 17.25
N ALA A 63 8.17 -6.56 16.81
CA ALA A 63 8.76 -6.74 15.50
C ALA A 63 7.78 -6.42 14.35
N ARG A 64 6.47 -6.60 14.54
CA ARG A 64 5.45 -6.40 13.50
C ARG A 64 5.16 -4.91 13.30
N LEU A 65 4.92 -4.18 14.39
CA LEU A 65 4.77 -2.72 14.33
C LEU A 65 6.06 -2.03 13.88
N ARG A 66 7.22 -2.60 14.22
CA ARG A 66 8.51 -2.15 13.69
C ARG A 66 8.61 -2.37 12.18
N ALA A 67 8.29 -3.57 11.68
CA ALA A 67 8.31 -3.87 10.25
C ALA A 67 7.37 -2.95 9.46
N MET A 68 6.14 -2.72 9.94
CA MET A 68 5.22 -1.77 9.30
C MET A 68 5.82 -0.36 9.26
N ARG A 69 6.38 0.12 10.37
CA ARG A 69 7.01 1.45 10.43
C ARG A 69 8.19 1.56 9.48
N ASP A 70 9.00 0.52 9.38
CA ASP A 70 10.22 0.55 8.57
C ASP A 70 9.87 0.47 7.06
N LEU A 71 8.84 -0.30 6.68
CA LEU A 71 8.36 -0.41 5.30
C LEU A 71 7.51 0.80 4.86
N ALA A 72 6.57 1.25 5.69
CA ALA A 72 5.71 2.41 5.39
C ALA A 72 6.35 3.75 5.81
N GLN A 73 7.51 3.71 6.44
CA GLN A 73 8.27 4.89 6.86
C GLN A 73 7.40 5.93 7.59
N ARG A 74 7.46 7.19 7.14
CA ARG A 74 6.78 8.36 7.71
C ARG A 74 5.27 8.35 7.54
N THR A 75 4.71 7.46 6.72
CA THR A 75 3.27 7.37 6.47
C THR A 75 2.54 6.42 7.42
N SER A 76 3.28 5.77 8.32
CA SER A 76 2.72 4.97 9.41
C SER A 76 2.34 5.82 10.63
N ARG A 77 1.21 5.47 11.26
CA ARG A 77 0.70 6.07 12.49
C ARG A 77 0.18 5.01 13.44
N GLU A 78 0.35 5.27 14.73
CA GLU A 78 -0.33 4.53 15.78
C GLU A 78 -1.63 5.26 16.10
N VAL A 79 -2.72 4.52 16.11
CA VAL A 79 -4.00 4.97 16.66
C VAL A 79 -4.21 4.22 17.97
N ARG A 80 -4.46 4.95 19.05
CA ARG A 80 -4.84 4.40 20.34
C ARG A 80 -6.26 4.78 20.68
N LEU A 81 -7.05 3.78 21.04
CA LEU A 81 -8.43 3.98 21.48
C LEU A 81 -8.66 3.12 22.71
N GLN A 82 -8.94 3.73 23.87
CA GLN A 82 -9.26 3.01 25.11
C GLN A 82 -8.23 1.94 25.53
N GLY A 83 -6.95 2.11 25.15
CA GLY A 83 -5.87 1.17 25.45
C GLY A 83 -5.52 0.23 24.28
N ASP A 84 -6.44 0.03 23.34
CA ASP A 84 -6.22 -0.76 22.13
C ASP A 84 -5.32 -0.01 21.13
N ILE A 85 -4.57 -0.78 20.34
CA ILE A 85 -3.58 -0.23 19.40
C ILE A 85 -3.85 -0.72 17.98
N VAL A 86 -3.93 0.24 17.07
CA VAL A 86 -4.04 -0.02 15.62
C VAL A 86 -2.94 0.73 14.90
N GLY A 87 -2.10 0.01 14.16
CA GLY A 87 -1.18 0.61 13.19
C GLY A 87 -1.92 0.91 11.90
N ILE A 88 -1.77 2.12 11.38
CA ILE A 88 -2.27 2.49 10.04
C ILE A 88 -1.14 3.02 9.20
N ALA A 89 -1.12 2.68 7.92
CA ALA A 89 -0.13 3.15 6.96
C ALA A 89 -0.84 3.67 5.71
N PHE A 90 -0.63 4.95 5.39
CA PHE A 90 -1.15 5.57 4.17
C PHE A 90 -0.14 5.43 3.04
N GLN A 91 -0.54 4.89 1.90
CA GLN A 91 0.29 4.76 0.72
C GLN A 91 -0.13 5.77 -0.35
N ARG A 92 0.72 5.92 -1.36
CA ARG A 92 0.47 6.82 -2.51
C ARG A 92 -0.73 6.37 -3.35
N ASP A 93 -1.01 5.07 -3.38
CA ASP A 93 -2.06 4.46 -4.18
C ASP A 93 -2.37 3.06 -3.62
N GLU A 94 -3.38 2.41 -4.20
CA GLU A 94 -3.81 1.08 -3.79
C GLU A 94 -2.77 0.01 -4.10
N ALA A 95 -2.00 0.13 -5.19
CA ALA A 95 -0.99 -0.84 -5.56
C ALA A 95 0.16 -0.88 -4.54
N ALA A 96 0.60 0.29 -4.08
CA ALA A 96 1.58 0.41 -3.00
C ALA A 96 1.05 -0.15 -1.67
N ALA A 97 -0.25 0.01 -1.38
CA ALA A 97 -0.89 -0.61 -0.21
C ALA A 97 -0.93 -2.14 -0.31
N SER A 98 -1.27 -2.69 -1.48
CA SER A 98 -1.28 -4.13 -1.74
C SER A 98 0.13 -4.72 -1.56
N LEU A 99 1.15 -4.05 -2.11
CA LEU A 99 2.54 -4.48 -1.95
C LEU A 99 2.95 -4.49 -0.48
N LEU A 100 2.59 -3.45 0.29
CA LEU A 100 2.89 -3.41 1.72
C LEU A 100 2.25 -4.58 2.49
N ILE A 101 1.02 -4.98 2.14
CA ILE A 101 0.39 -6.15 2.75
C ILE A 101 1.16 -7.43 2.46
N GLU A 102 1.56 -7.65 1.21
CA GLU A 102 2.31 -8.84 0.84
C GLU A 102 3.67 -8.89 1.55
N LEU A 103 4.37 -7.76 1.65
CA LEU A 103 5.64 -7.66 2.40
C LEU A 103 5.47 -7.88 3.90
N LEU A 104 4.32 -7.48 4.46
CA LEU A 104 4.03 -7.69 5.86
C LEU A 104 3.45 -9.07 6.13
N ARG A 105 2.95 -9.82 5.16
CA ARG A 105 2.26 -11.09 5.42
C ARG A 105 3.21 -12.13 6.00
N ILE A 106 2.83 -12.68 7.15
CA ILE A 106 3.53 -13.79 7.81
C ILE A 106 2.50 -14.91 8.06
N PRO A 107 2.82 -16.18 7.78
CA PRO A 107 1.95 -17.29 8.13
C PRO A 107 1.74 -17.36 9.65
N SER A 108 0.51 -17.62 10.09
CA SER A 108 0.13 -17.72 11.51
C SER A 108 0.41 -16.46 12.35
N ASP A 109 0.34 -15.28 11.74
CA ASP A 109 0.54 -14.01 12.44
C ASP A 109 -0.64 -13.64 13.37
N PRO A 110 -0.39 -13.27 14.64
CA PRO A 110 -1.43 -12.74 15.52
C PRO A 110 -2.01 -11.39 15.06
N TYR A 111 -1.33 -10.69 14.14
CA TYR A 111 -1.82 -9.47 13.52
C TYR A 111 -2.70 -9.75 12.31
N ARG A 112 -3.81 -9.03 12.26
CA ARG A 112 -4.66 -8.93 11.08
C ARG A 112 -4.22 -7.71 10.26
N LEU A 113 -3.97 -7.95 8.97
CA LEU A 113 -3.75 -6.91 7.96
C LEU A 113 -5.01 -6.76 7.12
N VAL A 114 -5.48 -5.53 6.93
CA VAL A 114 -6.61 -5.20 6.06
C VAL A 114 -6.23 -4.04 5.17
N GLN A 115 -6.56 -4.15 3.87
CA GLN A 115 -6.48 -3.05 2.93
C GLN A 115 -7.81 -2.31 2.86
N ALA A 116 -7.74 -0.98 2.81
CA ALA A 116 -8.85 -0.12 2.43
C ALA A 116 -8.31 0.97 1.52
N GLY A 117 -8.51 0.81 0.20
CA GLY A 117 -7.92 1.69 -0.81
C GLY A 117 -6.39 1.77 -0.66
N ASN A 118 -5.89 2.99 -0.49
CA ASN A 118 -4.46 3.28 -0.28
C ASN A 118 -4.00 3.09 1.18
N VAL A 119 -4.83 2.55 2.08
CA VAL A 119 -4.50 2.41 3.51
C VAL A 119 -4.36 0.95 3.90
N VAL A 120 -3.31 0.66 4.66
CA VAL A 120 -3.13 -0.63 5.33
C VAL A 120 -3.38 -0.45 6.82
N VAL A 121 -4.31 -1.24 7.36
CA VAL A 121 -4.64 -1.28 8.79
C VAL A 121 -4.11 -2.58 9.38
N MET A 122 -3.34 -2.47 10.47
CA MET A 122 -2.78 -3.59 11.21
C MET A 122 -3.19 -3.53 12.67
N SER A 123 -3.80 -4.61 13.16
CA SER A 123 -4.30 -4.71 14.53
C SER A 123 -4.24 -6.15 15.02
N ARG A 124 -4.14 -6.38 16.33
CA ARG A 124 -4.27 -7.75 16.86
C ARG A 124 -5.73 -8.15 16.90
N ARG A 125 -5.99 -9.44 17.10
CA ARG A 125 -7.35 -9.97 17.28
C ARG A 125 -8.06 -9.41 18.52
N ALA A 126 -7.31 -9.00 19.54
CA ALA A 126 -7.86 -8.36 20.74
C ALA A 126 -8.38 -6.94 20.45
N ASP A 127 -7.70 -6.18 19.59
CA ASP A 127 -8.00 -4.77 19.27
C ASP A 127 -9.13 -4.59 18.23
N ARG A 128 -10.08 -5.53 18.13
CA ARG A 128 -11.12 -5.52 17.08
C ARG A 128 -12.05 -4.31 17.14
N ALA A 129 -12.36 -3.83 18.35
CA ALA A 129 -13.22 -2.66 18.54
C ALA A 129 -12.53 -1.40 18.00
N ALA A 130 -11.26 -1.17 18.34
CA ALA A 130 -10.49 -0.08 17.76
C ALA A 130 -10.32 -0.22 16.24
N HIS A 131 -10.10 -1.44 15.74
CA HIS A 131 -10.00 -1.71 14.31
C HIS A 131 -11.25 -1.25 13.54
N SER A 132 -12.46 -1.59 14.02
CA SER A 132 -13.69 -1.21 13.33
C SER A 132 -13.90 0.31 13.34
N VAL A 133 -13.58 0.99 14.45
CA VAL A 133 -13.62 2.44 14.54
C VAL A 133 -12.67 3.08 13.54
N VAL A 134 -11.44 2.56 13.42
CA VAL A 134 -10.45 3.04 12.46
C VAL A 134 -10.95 2.91 11.03
N VAL A 135 -11.41 1.72 10.64
CA VAL A 135 -11.93 1.49 9.28
C VAL A 135 -13.13 2.40 8.98
N ASN A 136 -14.05 2.56 9.92
CA ASN A 136 -15.22 3.44 9.77
C ASN A 136 -14.86 4.93 9.70
N CYS A 137 -13.68 5.32 10.16
CA CYS A 137 -13.19 6.69 10.12
C CYS A 137 -12.30 7.00 8.91
N LEU A 138 -11.99 6.04 8.04
CA LEU A 138 -11.22 6.30 6.83
C LEU A 138 -11.98 7.26 5.91
N ARG A 139 -11.36 8.40 5.59
CA ARG A 139 -11.96 9.45 4.75
C ARG A 139 -10.93 9.98 3.74
N PRO A 140 -11.35 10.26 2.50
CA PRO A 140 -10.51 10.95 1.53
C PRO A 140 -10.11 12.34 2.01
#